data_AF-A0A965B0C9-F1
#
_entry.id   AF-A0A965B0C9-F1
#
_cell.length_a   1.000
_cell.length_b   1.000
_cell.length_c   1.000
_cell.angle_alpha   90.00
_cell.angle_beta   90.00
_cell.angle_gamma   90.00
#
_symmetry.space_group_name_H-M   'P 1'
#
loop_
_entity.id
_entity.type
_entity.pdbx_description
1 polymer ?
#
loop_
_entity_poly.entity_id
_entity_poly.type
_entity_poly.pdbx_seq_one_letter_code
_entity_poly.pdbx_strand_id
1 'polypeptide(L)'
;MDRIYAAGHSLGGMTVLQLAGAKYDALTHQSACDQNPEGLVCSILNEWNIGKTPQDIAALSQDLTDPRIRAIVSLDMGGAQVFSDQSLAALTTPTLIYAAPAGHVYMDKNSRLLKAKMPTNTVTYLEPIGYTHFDFMGLCTEKGLDILKKFEPQDVEVCIDGRDIRATKHRDVVKTITSFFDGL
;
A
#
# COMPACT_ATOMS: atom_id res chain seq x y z
N MET A 1 2.16 -27.24 -0.62
CA MET A 1 1.21 -26.13 -0.89
C MET A 1 2.08 -25.05 -1.49
N ASP A 2 2.06 -24.90 -2.80
CA ASP A 2 3.21 -24.26 -3.50
C ASP A 2 2.82 -22.93 -4.17
N ARG A 3 1.55 -22.51 -4.03
CA ARG A 3 1.00 -21.26 -4.56
C ARG A 3 0.36 -20.44 -3.45
N ILE A 4 1.19 -19.75 -2.67
CA ILE A 4 0.74 -18.82 -1.63
C ILE A 4 1.09 -17.42 -2.12
N TYR A 5 0.07 -16.58 -2.23
CA TYR A 5 0.19 -15.19 -2.67
C TYR A 5 -0.43 -14.28 -1.61
N ALA A 6 0.01 -13.02 -1.57
CA ALA A 6 -0.54 -12.03 -0.65
C ALA A 6 -0.90 -10.73 -1.38
N ALA A 7 -1.96 -10.08 -0.95
CA ALA A 7 -2.37 -8.77 -1.45
C ALA A 7 -2.70 -7.87 -0.27
N GLY A 8 -2.35 -6.59 -0.37
CA GLY A 8 -2.61 -5.64 0.70
C GLY A 8 -2.83 -4.23 0.18
N HIS A 9 -3.80 -3.54 0.77
CA HIS A 9 -4.15 -2.15 0.46
C HIS A 9 -3.59 -1.20 1.50
N SER A 10 -3.12 -0.03 1.07
CA SER A 10 -2.60 1.02 1.96
C SER A 10 -1.48 0.46 2.87
N LEU A 11 -1.61 0.53 4.20
CA LEU A 11 -0.67 -0.13 5.13
C LEU A 11 -0.60 -1.65 4.97
N GLY A 12 -1.66 -2.31 4.49
CA GLY A 12 -1.57 -3.71 4.09
C GLY A 12 -0.59 -3.93 2.93
N GLY A 13 -0.40 -2.94 2.06
CA GLY A 13 0.63 -2.93 1.04
C GLY A 13 2.04 -2.93 1.64
N MET A 14 2.23 -2.17 2.73
CA MET A 14 3.48 -2.20 3.51
C MET A 14 3.69 -3.59 4.11
N THR A 15 2.64 -4.19 4.69
CA THR A 15 2.70 -5.55 5.25
C THR A 15 3.16 -6.57 4.23
N VAL A 16 2.56 -6.62 3.03
CA VAL A 16 2.95 -7.62 2.03
C VAL A 16 4.35 -7.39 1.47
N LEU A 17 4.80 -6.14 1.36
CA LEU A 17 6.19 -5.82 1.02
C LEU A 17 7.17 -6.30 2.09
N GLN A 18 6.84 -6.15 3.37
CA GLN A 18 7.65 -6.69 4.47
C GLN A 18 7.73 -8.21 4.42
N LEU A 19 6.62 -8.88 4.14
CA LEU A 19 6.60 -10.33 3.96
C LEU A 19 7.43 -10.80 2.74
N ALA A 20 7.59 -9.94 1.73
CA ALA A 20 8.47 -10.19 0.59
C ALA A 20 9.95 -9.86 0.87
N GLY A 21 10.27 -9.22 2.00
CA GLY A 21 11.63 -8.89 2.44
C GLY A 21 12.00 -7.41 2.43
N ALA A 22 11.06 -6.50 2.19
CA ALA A 22 11.28 -5.07 2.39
C ALA A 22 11.43 -4.79 3.88
N LYS A 23 12.49 -4.08 4.28
CA LYS A 23 12.81 -3.84 5.70
C LYS A 23 12.50 -2.40 6.07
N TYR A 24 11.77 -2.23 7.16
CA TYR A 24 11.60 -0.93 7.79
C TYR A 24 12.97 -0.40 8.24
N ASP A 25 13.23 0.87 7.97
CA ASP A 25 14.44 1.56 8.36
C ASP A 25 14.08 2.85 9.08
N ALA A 26 14.35 2.86 10.39
CA ALA A 26 14.02 3.99 11.27
C ALA A 26 14.73 5.28 10.87
N LEU A 27 15.95 5.22 10.35
CA LEU A 27 16.69 6.42 9.94
C LEU A 27 16.14 6.98 8.65
N THR A 28 15.85 6.11 7.68
CA THR A 28 15.21 6.50 6.42
C THR A 28 13.82 7.11 6.69
N HIS A 29 13.03 6.47 7.55
CA HIS A 29 11.73 6.98 7.99
C HIS A 29 11.85 8.33 8.69
N GLN A 30 12.73 8.46 9.69
CA GLN A 30 12.92 9.73 10.41
C GLN A 30 13.32 10.85 9.46
N SER A 31 14.28 10.60 8.56
CA SER A 31 14.72 11.60 7.58
C SER A 31 13.59 12.03 6.64
N ALA A 32 12.73 11.10 6.23
CA ALA A 32 11.56 11.41 5.41
C ALA A 32 10.55 12.29 6.17
N CYS A 33 10.30 11.99 7.45
CA CYS A 33 9.39 12.77 8.29
C CYS A 33 9.95 14.13 8.68
N ASP A 34 11.27 14.28 8.85
CA ASP A 34 11.89 15.60 9.09
C ASP A 34 11.71 16.52 7.87
N GLN A 35 11.73 15.97 6.66
CA GLN A 35 11.52 16.72 5.42
C GLN A 35 10.05 17.04 5.13
N ASN A 36 9.14 16.14 5.51
CA ASN A 36 7.70 16.31 5.32
C ASN A 36 6.92 15.70 6.50
N PRO A 37 6.81 16.44 7.62
CA PRO A 37 6.14 15.93 8.83
C PRO A 37 4.68 15.55 8.60
N GLU A 38 4.00 16.26 7.70
CA GLU A 38 2.60 16.05 7.29
C GLU A 38 2.44 14.94 6.24
N GLY A 39 3.52 14.20 5.94
CA GLY A 39 3.46 13.06 5.04
C GLY A 39 2.56 11.97 5.61
N LEU A 40 1.69 11.40 4.78
CA LEU A 40 0.67 10.41 5.17
C LEU A 40 1.16 9.36 6.18
N VAL A 41 2.31 8.72 5.91
CA VAL A 41 2.83 7.68 6.80
C VAL A 41 3.37 8.24 8.12
N CYS A 42 3.97 9.42 8.09
CA CYS A 42 4.47 10.09 9.30
C CYS A 42 3.30 10.46 10.22
N SER A 43 2.24 11.06 9.65
CA SER A 43 1.02 11.40 10.40
C SER A 43 0.36 10.15 10.98
N ILE A 44 0.13 9.10 10.18
CA ILE A 44 -0.50 7.86 10.66
C ILE A 44 0.31 7.17 11.76
N LEU A 45 1.62 6.96 11.54
CA LEU A 45 2.45 6.29 12.55
C LEU A 45 2.58 7.15 13.83
N ASN A 46 2.47 8.48 13.71
CA ASN A 46 2.41 9.36 14.87
C ASN A 46 1.08 9.29 15.62
N GLU A 47 -0.04 9.46 14.94
CA GLU A 47 -1.38 9.41 15.53
C GLU A 47 -1.66 8.06 16.19
N TRP A 48 -1.17 6.96 15.60
CA TRP A 48 -1.40 5.61 16.12
C TRP A 48 -0.33 5.15 17.11
N ASN A 49 0.60 6.02 17.48
CA ASN A 49 1.71 5.72 18.40
C ASN A 49 2.56 4.50 17.99
N ILE A 50 2.83 4.36 16.69
CA ILE A 50 3.67 3.28 16.15
C ILE A 50 5.14 3.72 16.12
N GLY A 51 6.06 2.83 16.53
CA GLY A 51 7.50 3.07 16.43
C GLY A 51 8.02 4.12 17.43
N LYS A 52 7.36 4.30 18.57
CA LYS A 52 7.65 5.39 19.53
C LYS A 52 8.73 5.03 20.55
N THR A 53 8.93 3.74 20.79
CA THR A 53 9.98 3.24 21.70
C THR A 53 11.08 2.52 20.92
N PRO A 54 12.29 2.37 21.51
CA PRO A 54 13.33 1.51 20.95
C PRO A 54 12.85 0.07 20.71
N GLN A 55 11.96 -0.45 21.56
CA GLN A 55 11.38 -1.77 21.43
C GLN A 55 10.45 -1.86 20.20
N ASP A 56 9.62 -0.85 19.97
CA ASP A 56 8.75 -0.79 18.78
C ASP A 56 9.57 -0.71 17.50
N ILE A 57 10.60 0.14 17.49
CA ILE A 57 11.52 0.27 16.36
C ILE A 57 12.20 -1.07 16.09
N ALA A 58 12.68 -1.75 17.14
CA ALA A 58 13.30 -3.06 17.01
C ALA A 58 12.32 -4.10 16.45
N ALA A 59 11.05 -4.07 16.86
CA ALA A 59 10.01 -4.96 16.34
C ALA A 59 9.68 -4.67 14.86
N LEU A 60 9.54 -3.40 14.47
CA LEU A 60 9.29 -3.00 13.08
C LEU A 60 10.45 -3.34 12.15
N SER A 61 11.68 -3.26 12.66
CA SER A 61 12.91 -3.48 11.88
C SER A 61 13.28 -4.96 11.72
N GLN A 62 12.48 -5.88 12.26
CA GLN A 62 12.72 -7.32 12.12
C GLN A 62 12.63 -7.76 10.66
N ASP A 63 13.34 -8.85 10.34
CA ASP A 63 13.15 -9.54 9.07
C ASP A 63 11.85 -10.35 9.14
N LEU A 64 10.82 -9.85 8.45
CA LEU A 64 9.49 -10.46 8.40
C LEU A 64 9.28 -11.32 7.14
N THR A 65 10.36 -11.60 6.40
CA THR A 65 10.28 -12.36 5.15
C THR A 65 9.63 -13.72 5.37
N ASP A 66 8.57 -14.02 4.62
CA ASP A 66 7.97 -15.35 4.57
C ASP A 66 8.31 -16.03 3.23
N PRO A 67 9.24 -17.00 3.21
CA PRO A 67 9.70 -17.65 1.97
C PRO A 67 8.61 -18.48 1.28
N ARG A 68 7.45 -18.68 1.92
CA ARG A 68 6.31 -19.38 1.34
C ARG A 68 5.54 -18.49 0.36
N ILE A 69 5.60 -17.16 0.51
CA ILE A 69 4.90 -16.21 -0.37
C ILE A 69 5.65 -16.12 -1.69
N ARG A 70 4.94 -16.42 -2.79
CA ARG A 70 5.51 -16.52 -4.14
C ARG A 70 5.30 -15.29 -4.99
N ALA A 71 4.33 -14.45 -4.63
CA ALA A 71 4.06 -13.18 -5.27
C ALA A 71 3.25 -12.29 -4.34
N ILE A 72 3.38 -10.99 -4.52
CA ILE A 72 2.62 -10.00 -3.77
C ILE A 72 1.93 -8.97 -4.67
N VAL A 73 0.84 -8.39 -4.15
CA VAL A 73 0.15 -7.26 -4.76
C VAL A 73 0.05 -6.14 -3.74
N SER A 74 0.60 -4.99 -4.07
CA SER A 74 0.48 -3.74 -3.32
C SER A 74 -0.58 -2.86 -3.98
N LEU A 75 -1.68 -2.61 -3.28
CA LEU A 75 -2.80 -1.78 -3.75
C LEU A 75 -2.68 -0.39 -3.12
N ASP A 76 -2.22 0.56 -3.92
CA ASP A 76 -2.06 1.98 -3.60
C ASP A 76 -1.45 2.26 -2.22
N MET A 77 -0.32 1.61 -1.94
CA MET A 77 0.34 1.72 -0.65
C MET A 77 0.86 3.14 -0.42
N GLY A 78 0.43 3.74 0.70
CA GLY A 78 1.08 4.91 1.28
C GLY A 78 2.26 4.51 2.18
N GLY A 79 3.30 5.33 2.20
CA GLY A 79 4.44 5.20 3.11
C GLY A 79 5.65 4.46 2.57
N ALA A 80 5.91 4.46 1.26
CA ALA A 80 7.08 3.76 0.70
C ALA A 80 8.42 4.23 1.28
N GLN A 81 8.46 5.44 1.85
CA GLN A 81 9.62 6.06 2.47
C GLN A 81 10.04 5.43 3.81
N VAL A 82 9.29 4.46 4.33
CA VAL A 82 9.67 3.75 5.57
C VAL A 82 10.65 2.60 5.31
N PHE A 83 10.81 2.19 4.04
CA PHE A 83 11.66 1.07 3.67
C PHE A 83 13.09 1.50 3.38
N SER A 84 14.06 0.65 3.71
CA SER A 84 15.42 0.85 3.22
C SER A 84 15.50 0.61 1.70
N ASP A 85 16.19 1.52 1.01
CA ASP A 85 16.48 1.39 -0.42
C ASP A 85 17.17 0.07 -0.75
N GLN A 86 18.10 -0.37 0.11
CA GLN A 86 18.83 -1.63 -0.06
C GLN A 86 17.89 -2.84 -0.06
N SER A 87 16.92 -2.89 0.86
CA SER A 87 15.98 -4.02 0.92
C SER A 87 15.04 -4.04 -0.29
N LEU A 88 14.53 -2.88 -0.72
CA LEU A 88 13.70 -2.77 -1.92
C LEU A 88 14.45 -3.22 -3.17
N ALA A 89 15.71 -2.81 -3.32
CA ALA A 89 16.55 -3.20 -4.45
C ALA A 89 16.95 -4.68 -4.45
N ALA A 90 16.85 -5.36 -3.30
CA ALA A 90 17.16 -6.78 -3.15
C ALA A 90 15.94 -7.70 -3.35
N LEU A 91 14.73 -7.15 -3.51
CA LEU A 91 13.51 -7.95 -3.65
C LEU A 91 13.52 -8.80 -4.93
N THR A 92 13.35 -10.10 -4.75
CA THR A 92 13.23 -11.08 -5.84
C THR A 92 11.79 -11.56 -6.06
N THR A 93 10.89 -11.33 -5.11
CA THR A 93 9.49 -11.73 -5.17
C THR A 93 8.73 -10.95 -6.23
N PRO A 94 8.09 -11.61 -7.22
CA PRO A 94 7.20 -10.95 -8.16
C PRO A 94 6.17 -10.08 -7.45
N THR A 95 6.10 -8.81 -7.86
CA THR A 95 5.29 -7.79 -7.20
C THR A 95 4.46 -7.03 -8.23
N LEU A 96 3.15 -7.00 -8.04
CA LEU A 96 2.26 -6.06 -8.72
C LEU A 96 2.07 -4.83 -7.84
N ILE A 97 2.43 -3.66 -8.36
CA ILE A 97 2.11 -2.36 -7.77
C ILE A 97 0.92 -1.79 -8.54
N TYR A 98 -0.24 -1.75 -7.90
CA TYR A 98 -1.48 -1.22 -8.47
C TYR A 98 -1.78 0.13 -7.79
N ALA A 99 -1.43 1.22 -8.45
CA ALA A 99 -1.59 2.57 -7.93
C ALA A 99 -2.98 3.15 -8.18
N ALA A 100 -3.39 4.12 -7.37
CA ALA A 100 -4.58 4.94 -7.59
C ALA A 100 -4.18 6.42 -7.68
N PRO A 101 -4.03 6.97 -8.90
CA PRO A 101 -3.48 8.31 -9.09
C PRO A 101 -4.42 9.45 -8.72
N ALA A 102 -5.72 9.20 -8.54
CA ALA A 102 -6.68 10.22 -8.12
C ALA A 102 -6.78 10.25 -6.60
N GLY A 103 -6.33 11.32 -5.94
CA GLY A 103 -6.49 11.49 -4.50
C GLY A 103 -5.26 12.06 -3.83
N HIS A 104 -5.14 11.81 -2.53
CA HIS A 104 -4.16 12.45 -1.66
C HIS A 104 -2.90 11.61 -1.40
N VAL A 105 -2.83 10.35 -1.88
CA VAL A 105 -1.60 9.54 -1.82
C VAL A 105 -0.65 10.03 -2.92
N TYR A 106 0.44 10.68 -2.55
CA TYR A 106 1.40 11.21 -3.53
C TYR A 106 2.20 10.10 -4.20
N MET A 107 1.96 9.86 -5.49
CA MET A 107 2.58 8.75 -6.25
C MET A 107 4.11 8.78 -6.21
N ASP A 108 4.72 9.95 -6.37
CA ASP A 108 6.19 10.12 -6.42
C ASP A 108 6.88 9.83 -5.08
N LYS A 109 6.12 9.80 -3.98
CA LYS A 109 6.59 9.40 -2.65
C LYS A 109 6.24 7.95 -2.30
N ASN A 110 5.43 7.30 -3.14
CA ASN A 110 4.78 6.03 -2.87
C ASN A 110 4.91 5.06 -4.04
N SER A 111 3.84 4.79 -4.78
CA SER A 111 3.81 3.77 -5.84
C SER A 111 4.87 3.96 -6.93
N ARG A 112 5.16 5.20 -7.36
CA ARG A 112 6.24 5.47 -8.34
C ARG A 112 7.62 5.36 -7.70
N LEU A 113 7.77 5.73 -6.43
CA LEU A 113 9.01 5.55 -5.67
C LEU A 113 9.34 4.06 -5.56
N LEU A 114 8.38 3.23 -5.14
CA LEU A 114 8.55 1.77 -5.06
C LEU A 114 9.01 1.20 -6.40
N LYS A 115 8.28 1.50 -7.48
CA LYS A 115 8.63 1.08 -8.83
C LYS A 115 10.07 1.47 -9.20
N ALA A 116 10.52 2.66 -8.80
CA ALA A 116 11.87 3.16 -9.10
C ALA A 116 12.98 2.52 -8.24
N LYS A 117 12.65 2.06 -7.03
CA LYS A 117 13.62 1.48 -6.07
C LYS A 117 13.74 -0.04 -6.16
N MET A 118 12.75 -0.70 -6.74
CA MET A 118 12.71 -2.16 -6.89
C MET A 118 13.29 -2.62 -8.25
N PRO A 119 13.77 -3.86 -8.36
CA PRO A 119 14.25 -4.42 -9.63
C PRO A 119 13.15 -4.45 -10.71
N THR A 120 13.49 -3.98 -11.91
CA THR A 120 12.52 -3.89 -13.03
C THR A 120 12.01 -5.24 -13.51
N ASN A 121 12.76 -6.32 -13.27
CA ASN A 121 12.37 -7.70 -13.63
C ASN A 121 11.44 -8.36 -12.61
N THR A 122 11.20 -7.75 -11.45
CA THR A 122 10.30 -8.30 -10.42
C THR A 122 9.01 -7.49 -10.28
N VAL A 123 8.93 -6.30 -10.89
CA VAL A 123 7.79 -5.38 -10.75
C VAL A 123 6.93 -5.31 -12.00
N THR A 124 5.64 -5.56 -11.83
CA THR A 124 4.59 -5.09 -12.74
C THR A 124 3.95 -3.84 -12.13
N TYR A 125 3.87 -2.74 -12.88
CA TYR A 125 3.36 -1.45 -12.39
C TYR A 125 2.14 -0.99 -13.18
N LEU A 126 1.06 -0.64 -12.48
CA LEU A 126 -0.17 -0.09 -13.06
C LEU A 126 -0.57 1.20 -12.35
N GLU A 127 -0.99 2.19 -13.12
CA GLU A 127 -1.48 3.50 -12.64
C GLU A 127 -2.72 3.91 -13.44
N PRO A 128 -3.86 3.21 -13.31
CA PRO A 128 -5.06 3.50 -14.08
C PRO A 128 -5.71 4.82 -13.68
N ILE A 129 -6.11 5.60 -14.69
CA ILE A 129 -6.79 6.89 -14.51
C ILE A 129 -8.12 6.69 -13.78
N GLY A 130 -8.43 7.62 -12.87
CA GLY A 130 -9.72 7.68 -12.19
C GLY A 130 -9.89 6.71 -11.02
N TYR A 131 -8.86 5.96 -10.66
CA TYR A 131 -8.81 5.18 -9.41
C TYR A 131 -8.39 6.06 -8.25
N THR A 132 -9.10 5.94 -7.14
CA THR A 132 -8.81 6.58 -5.85
C THR A 132 -8.36 5.58 -4.79
N HIS A 133 -7.71 6.08 -3.75
CA HIS A 133 -7.19 5.25 -2.66
C HIS A 133 -8.24 4.30 -2.07
N PHE A 134 -9.51 4.73 -1.98
CA PHE A 134 -10.59 3.95 -1.37
C PHE A 134 -11.31 3.01 -2.34
N ASP A 135 -10.97 3.02 -3.64
CA ASP A 135 -11.55 2.09 -4.63
C ASP A 135 -11.15 0.62 -4.41
N PHE A 136 -10.21 0.35 -3.50
CA PHE A 136 -9.84 -1.01 -3.09
C PHE A 136 -10.56 -1.48 -1.82
N MET A 137 -11.39 -0.63 -1.19
CA MET A 137 -12.18 -0.98 0.00
C MET A 137 -13.49 -1.67 -0.36
N GLY A 138 -14.18 -2.24 0.64
CA GLY A 138 -15.52 -2.77 0.46
C GLY A 138 -16.51 -1.75 -0.13
N LEU A 139 -17.61 -2.28 -0.70
CA LEU A 139 -18.70 -1.44 -1.19
C LEU A 139 -19.39 -0.73 -0.01
N CYS A 140 -19.69 0.55 -0.19
CA CYS A 140 -20.51 1.29 0.75
C CYS A 140 -21.96 0.82 0.69
N THR A 141 -22.65 0.91 1.82
CA THR A 141 -24.10 0.71 1.87
C THR A 141 -24.82 1.92 1.27
N GLU A 142 -26.12 1.79 1.03
CA GLU A 142 -26.93 2.89 0.47
C GLU A 142 -26.87 4.17 1.32
N LYS A 143 -26.72 4.01 2.63
CA LYS A 143 -26.68 5.12 3.60
C LYS A 143 -25.25 5.55 3.95
N GLY A 144 -24.23 4.85 3.46
CA GLY A 144 -22.83 5.05 3.89
C GLY A 144 -22.36 6.50 3.71
N LEU A 145 -22.58 7.07 2.53
CA LEU A 145 -22.17 8.45 2.24
C LEU A 145 -22.90 9.47 3.14
N ASP A 146 -24.20 9.29 3.37
CA ASP A 146 -24.98 10.21 4.21
C ASP A 146 -24.60 10.12 5.69
N ILE A 147 -24.28 8.91 6.16
CA ILE A 147 -23.75 8.70 7.52
C ILE A 147 -22.41 9.42 7.67
N LEU A 148 -21.48 9.24 6.73
CA LEU A 148 -20.18 9.92 6.77
C LEU A 148 -20.35 11.44 6.74
N LYS A 149 -21.17 11.98 5.82
CA LYS A 149 -21.45 13.43 5.77
C LYS A 149 -21.96 14.00 7.09
N LYS A 150 -22.74 13.20 7.84
CA LYS A 150 -23.35 13.65 9.09
C LYS A 150 -22.42 13.54 10.29
N PHE A 151 -21.66 12.45 10.39
CA PHE A 151 -20.93 12.10 11.61
C PHE A 151 -19.42 12.21 11.46
N GLU A 152 -18.88 12.00 10.26
CA GLU A 152 -17.44 11.98 9.97
C GLU A 152 -17.17 12.70 8.62
N PRO A 153 -17.45 14.01 8.53
CA PRO A 153 -17.39 14.74 7.26
C PRO A 153 -16.00 14.75 6.62
N GLN A 154 -14.94 14.52 7.39
CA GLN A 154 -13.57 14.36 6.91
C GLN A 154 -13.36 13.06 6.13
N ASP A 155 -14.17 12.02 6.38
CA ASP A 155 -14.01 10.69 5.79
C ASP A 155 -14.97 10.43 4.61
N VAL A 156 -15.68 11.45 4.12
CA VAL A 156 -16.70 11.31 3.07
C VAL A 156 -16.15 10.67 1.80
N GLU A 157 -14.88 10.89 1.48
CA GLU A 157 -14.19 10.32 0.32
C GLU A 157 -14.21 8.78 0.31
N VAL A 158 -14.29 8.14 1.48
CA VAL A 158 -14.41 6.69 1.62
C VAL A 158 -15.64 6.13 0.88
N CYS A 159 -16.73 6.91 0.77
CA CYS A 159 -17.95 6.49 0.07
C CYS A 159 -18.33 7.32 -1.16
N ILE A 160 -17.51 8.27 -1.58
CA ILE A 160 -17.65 8.86 -2.92
C ILE A 160 -17.47 7.74 -3.94
N ASP A 161 -18.44 7.58 -4.84
CA ASP A 161 -18.49 6.53 -5.85
C ASP A 161 -18.36 5.09 -5.32
N GLY A 162 -18.58 4.88 -4.01
CA GLY A 162 -18.33 3.62 -3.31
C GLY A 162 -19.32 2.49 -3.57
N ARG A 163 -20.21 2.63 -4.56
CA ARG A 163 -21.24 1.63 -4.94
C ARG A 163 -20.98 1.07 -6.33
N ASP A 164 -21.84 1.32 -7.31
CA ASP A 164 -21.79 0.67 -8.64
C ASP A 164 -20.52 0.99 -9.43
N ILE A 165 -19.99 2.21 -9.25
CA ILE A 165 -18.72 2.63 -9.85
C ILE A 165 -17.56 1.84 -9.23
N ARG A 166 -17.44 1.80 -7.90
CA ARG A 166 -16.46 0.95 -7.21
C ARG A 166 -16.63 -0.53 -7.53
N ALA A 167 -17.85 -1.04 -7.62
CA ALA A 167 -18.11 -2.43 -8.01
C ALA A 167 -17.62 -2.74 -9.43
N THR A 168 -17.63 -1.75 -10.33
CA THR A 168 -17.06 -1.87 -11.68
C THR A 168 -15.54 -1.93 -11.62
N LYS A 169 -14.91 -1.02 -10.87
CA LYS A 169 -13.46 -1.02 -10.63
C LYS A 169 -12.98 -2.32 -9.97
N HIS A 170 -13.75 -2.86 -9.02
CA HIS A 170 -13.44 -4.15 -8.38
C HIS A 170 -13.35 -5.30 -9.38
N ARG A 171 -14.20 -5.33 -10.42
CA ARG A 171 -14.12 -6.38 -11.45
C ARG A 171 -12.80 -6.29 -12.22
N ASP A 172 -12.35 -5.08 -12.53
CA ASP A 172 -11.08 -4.85 -13.21
C ASP A 172 -9.89 -5.22 -12.31
N VAL A 173 -9.92 -4.82 -11.04
CA VAL A 173 -8.90 -5.16 -10.03
C VAL A 173 -8.79 -6.67 -9.86
N VAL A 174 -9.91 -7.37 -9.64
CA VAL A 174 -9.92 -8.84 -9.49
C VAL A 174 -9.37 -9.51 -10.74
N LYS A 175 -9.82 -9.12 -11.93
CA LYS A 175 -9.31 -9.67 -13.20
C LYS A 175 -7.80 -9.46 -13.34
N THR A 176 -7.30 -8.28 -12.98
CA THR A 176 -5.88 -7.95 -13.09
C THR A 176 -5.04 -8.76 -12.11
N ILE A 177 -5.44 -8.83 -10.84
CA ILE A 177 -4.72 -9.55 -9.79
C ILE A 177 -4.67 -11.06 -10.08
N THR A 178 -5.82 -11.63 -10.47
CA THR A 178 -5.89 -13.07 -10.82
C THR A 178 -5.03 -13.39 -12.04
N SER A 179 -5.09 -12.56 -13.09
CA SER A 179 -4.23 -12.73 -14.27
C SER A 179 -2.74 -12.61 -13.93
N PHE A 180 -2.37 -11.71 -13.02
CA PHE A 180 -1.00 -11.59 -12.55
C PHE A 180 -0.53 -12.86 -11.82
N PHE A 181 -1.33 -13.39 -10.89
CA PHE A 181 -0.98 -14.62 -10.16
C PHE A 181 -0.96 -15.87 -11.04
N ASP A 182 -1.88 -15.98 -12.00
CA ASP A 182 -1.96 -17.11 -12.93
C ASP A 182 -0.80 -17.11 -13.96
N GLY A 183 -0.17 -15.96 -14.18
CA GLY A 183 0.97 -15.80 -15.09
C GLY A 183 2.34 -16.13 -14.51
N LEU A 184 2.42 -16.53 -13.23
CA LEU A 184 3.64 -16.87 -12.49
C LEU A 184 3.82 -18.39 -12.35
#